data_AF-A0A958DD48-F1
#
_entry.id   AF-A0A958DD48-F1
#
_cell.length_a   1.000
_cell.length_b   1.000
_cell.length_c   1.000
_cell.angle_alpha   90.00
_cell.angle_beta   90.00
_cell.angle_gamma   90.00
#
_symmetry.space_group_name_H-M   'P 1'
#
loop_
_entity.id
_entity.type
_entity.pdbx_description
1 polymer ?
#
loop_
_entity_poly.entity_id
_entity_poly.type
_entity_poly.pdbx_seq_one_letter_code
_entity_poly.pdbx_strand_id
1 'polypeptide(L)' 'MAKKRGTGMAAVNYPTGMNLGGDPSQALIHATTTGNFVISLSSTDLGQGLKTVIAQIGAETLGVPFETVLIDTAD' A
#
# COMPACT_ATOMS: atom_id res chain seq x y z
N MET A 1 -3.10 -37.42 -34.92
CA MET A 1 -1.88 -37.12 -34.15
C MET A 1 -2.22 -36.98 -32.67
N ALA A 2 -1.46 -37.60 -31.77
CA ALA A 2 -1.70 -37.50 -30.33
C ALA A 2 -1.09 -36.19 -29.76
N LYS A 3 -1.89 -35.41 -29.01
CA LYS A 3 -1.41 -34.22 -28.30
C LYS A 3 -0.55 -34.63 -27.10
N LYS A 4 0.59 -33.97 -26.91
CA LYS A 4 1.49 -34.14 -25.74
C LYS A 4 1.33 -32.94 -24.81
N ARG A 5 1.54 -33.16 -23.51
CA ARG A 5 1.63 -32.08 -22.49
C ARG A 5 3.09 -31.74 -22.25
N GLY A 6 3.37 -30.48 -21.94
CA GLY A 6 4.67 -30.00 -21.48
C GLY A 6 4.51 -29.18 -20.20
N THR A 7 5.58 -29.13 -19.42
CA THR A 7 5.67 -28.32 -18.19
C THR A 7 6.93 -27.47 -18.26
N GLY A 8 6.92 -26.30 -17.61
CA GLY A 8 8.08 -25.43 -17.49
C GLY A 8 8.03 -24.66 -16.17
N MET A 9 9.17 -24.17 -15.72
CA MET A 9 9.30 -23.35 -14.52
C MET A 9 9.94 -22.01 -14.90
N ALA A 10 9.47 -20.94 -14.27
CA ALA A 10 10.06 -19.61 -14.38
C ALA A 10 10.31 -19.06 -12.97
N ALA A 11 11.34 -18.22 -12.85
CA ALA A 11 11.63 -17.42 -11.67
C ALA A 11 11.74 -15.95 -12.10
N VAL A 12 11.41 -15.03 -11.20
CA VAL A 12 11.46 -13.58 -11.45
C VAL A 12 12.21 -12.88 -10.32
N ASN A 13 12.99 -11.88 -10.69
CA ASN A 13 13.47 -10.85 -9.80
C ASN A 13 13.05 -9.50 -10.42
N TYR A 14 12.40 -8.65 -9.63
CA TYR A 14 11.92 -7.35 -10.08
C TYR A 14 12.33 -6.28 -9.04
N PRO A 15 13.43 -5.54 -9.27
CA PRO A 15 13.81 -4.45 -8.38
C PRO A 15 12.71 -3.38 -8.36
N THR A 16 12.38 -2.89 -7.17
CA THR A 16 11.33 -1.90 -6.96
C THR A 16 11.91 -0.51 -6.74
N GLY A 17 11.18 0.51 -7.18
CA GLY A 17 11.52 1.93 -7.02
C GLY A 17 11.99 2.60 -8.31
N MET A 18 11.97 3.93 -8.34
CA MET A 18 12.39 4.71 -9.51
C MET A 18 13.92 4.75 -9.59
N ASN A 19 14.45 4.60 -10.82
CA ASN A 19 15.89 4.76 -11.07
C ASN A 19 16.39 6.10 -10.52
N LEU A 20 17.56 6.07 -9.88
CA LEU A 20 18.22 7.22 -9.25
C LEU A 20 17.49 7.80 -8.01
N GLY A 21 16.52 7.09 -7.43
CA GLY A 21 15.86 7.48 -6.17
C GLY A 21 14.84 8.62 -6.31
N GLY A 22 14.24 8.75 -7.49
CA GLY A 22 13.29 9.82 -7.83
C GLY A 22 11.86 9.64 -7.29
N ASP A 23 11.63 8.67 -6.40
CA ASP A 23 10.33 8.29 -5.86
C ASP A 23 10.19 8.46 -4.33
N PRO A 24 10.63 9.58 -3.73
CA PRO A 24 10.31 9.84 -2.33
C PRO A 24 8.80 10.04 -2.15
N SER A 25 8.29 9.58 -1.02
CA SER A 25 6.89 9.78 -0.61
C SER A 25 6.81 10.21 0.85
N GLN A 26 5.71 10.84 1.22
CA GLN A 26 5.45 11.35 2.57
C GLN A 26 3.97 11.17 2.92
N ALA A 27 3.70 11.08 4.22
CA ALA A 27 2.36 11.06 4.76
C ALA A 27 2.27 12.01 5.96
N LEU A 28 1.09 12.60 6.16
CA LEU A 28 0.74 13.40 7.34
C LEU A 28 -0.28 12.63 8.17
N ILE A 29 -0.10 12.62 9.48
CA ILE A 29 -1.01 11.93 10.40
C ILE A 29 -1.63 12.95 11.34
N HIS A 30 -2.96 12.98 11.40
CA HIS A 30 -3.73 13.85 12.28
C HIS A 30 -4.60 13.03 13.23
N ALA A 31 -4.45 13.25 14.55
CA ALA A 31 -5.35 12.69 15.55
C ALA A 31 -6.60 13.58 15.68
N THR A 32 -7.78 12.98 15.62
CA THR A 32 -9.05 13.69 15.77
C THR A 32 -9.46 13.77 17.25
N THR A 33 -10.37 14.69 17.57
CA THR A 33 -10.96 14.81 18.92
C THR A 33 -11.81 13.61 19.34
N THR A 34 -12.18 12.74 18.39
CA THR A 34 -12.94 11.51 18.63
C THR A 34 -12.04 10.29 18.86
N GLY A 35 -10.71 10.45 18.85
CA GLY A 35 -9.75 9.36 19.04
C GLY A 35 -9.43 8.56 17.78
N ASN A 36 -9.83 9.04 16.60
CA ASN A 36 -9.45 8.44 15.31
C ASN A 36 -8.17 9.10 14.77
N PHE A 37 -7.56 8.46 13.77
CA PHE A 37 -6.39 8.99 13.06
C PHE A 37 -6.69 9.10 11.57
N VAL A 38 -6.41 10.27 10.99
CA VAL A 38 -6.47 10.50 9.55
C VAL A 38 -5.05 10.52 9.00
N ILE A 39 -4.75 9.66 8.03
CA ILE A 39 -3.47 9.61 7.34
C ILE A 39 -3.67 10.13 5.92
N SER A 40 -3.06 11.27 5.62
CA SER A 40 -3.11 11.90 4.29
C SER A 40 -1.82 11.69 3.52
N LEU A 41 -1.90 11.25 2.26
CA LEU A 41 -0.74 11.08 1.37
C LEU A 41 -1.11 11.28 -0.11
N SER A 42 -0.14 11.68 -0.93
CA SER A 42 -0.37 11.98 -2.36
C SER A 42 -0.36 10.76 -3.29
N SER A 43 -0.36 9.54 -2.72
CA SER A 43 -0.37 8.31 -3.51
C SER A 43 -1.79 7.94 -3.92
N THR A 44 -1.99 7.60 -5.20
CA THR A 44 -3.30 7.25 -5.75
C THR A 44 -3.60 5.76 -5.61
N ASP A 45 -4.82 5.41 -5.21
CA ASP A 45 -5.33 4.04 -5.26
C ASP A 45 -6.13 3.83 -6.55
N LEU A 46 -5.70 2.87 -7.36
CA LEU A 46 -6.33 2.45 -8.61
C LEU A 46 -6.93 1.04 -8.50
N GLY A 47 -7.05 0.51 -7.28
CA GLY A 47 -7.52 -0.84 -7.00
C GLY A 47 -6.41 -1.82 -6.60
N GLN A 48 -5.16 -1.35 -6.48
CA GLN A 48 -4.06 -2.16 -5.94
C GLN A 48 -4.16 -2.36 -4.41
N GLY A 49 -5.06 -1.61 -3.74
CA GLY A 49 -5.31 -1.75 -2.30
C GLY A 49 -4.40 -0.89 -1.43
N LEU A 50 -3.99 0.27 -1.95
CA LEU A 50 -3.14 1.21 -1.22
C LEU A 50 -3.81 1.66 0.09
N LYS A 51 -5.10 2.02 0.05
CA LYS A 51 -5.82 2.49 1.25
C LYS A 51 -5.83 1.44 2.36
N THR A 52 -5.99 0.16 2.02
CA THR A 52 -5.96 -0.93 2.99
C THR A 52 -4.58 -1.11 3.61
N VAL A 53 -3.53 -1.16 2.80
CA VAL A 53 -2.16 -1.39 3.28
C VAL A 53 -1.68 -0.23 4.16
N ILE A 54 -1.93 1.02 3.76
CA ILE A 54 -1.53 2.19 4.55
C ILE A 54 -2.31 2.24 5.88
N ALA A 55 -3.59 1.89 5.89
CA ALA A 55 -4.37 1.80 7.13
C ALA A 55 -3.83 0.73 8.09
N GLN A 56 -3.44 -0.44 7.57
CA GLN A 56 -2.80 -1.50 8.37
C GLN A 56 -1.47 -1.03 8.97
N ILE A 57 -0.61 -0.42 8.15
CA ILE A 57 0.68 0.14 8.60
C ILE A 57 0.46 1.19 9.69
N GLY A 58 -0.47 2.11 9.48
CA GLY A 58 -0.80 3.16 10.43
C GLY A 58 -1.31 2.60 11.75
N ALA A 59 -2.27 1.68 11.70
CA ALA A 59 -2.89 1.07 12.88
C ALA A 59 -1.86 0.30 13.73
N GLU A 60 -1.03 -0.52 13.08
CA GLU A 60 0.02 -1.28 13.77
C GLU A 60 1.08 -0.36 14.39
N THR A 61 1.52 0.66 13.64
CA THR A 61 2.53 1.62 14.13
C THR A 61 2.02 2.44 15.31
N LEU A 62 0.74 2.82 15.30
CA LEU A 62 0.12 3.61 16.37
C LEU A 62 -0.40 2.74 17.53
N GLY A 63 -0.47 1.41 17.36
CA GLY A 63 -1.00 0.48 18.37
C GLY A 63 -2.52 0.63 18.59
N VAL A 64 -3.28 0.94 17.54
CA VAL A 64 -4.73 1.20 17.60
C VAL A 64 -5.52 0.21 16.73
N PRO A 65 -6.83 0.04 16.96
CA PRO A 65 -7.66 -0.79 16.08
C PRO A 65 -7.68 -0.24 14.65
N PHE A 66 -7.71 -1.15 13.67
CA PHE A 66 -7.71 -0.81 12.24
C PHE A 66 -8.83 0.16 11.86
N GLU A 67 -10.00 -0.01 12.47
CA GLU A 67 -11.22 0.75 12.20
C GLU A 67 -11.12 2.22 12.63
N THR A 68 -10.11 2.57 13.44
CA THR A 68 -9.86 3.94 13.90
C THR A 68 -8.96 4.74 12.95
N VAL A 69 -8.43 4.10 11.92
CA VAL A 69 -7.53 4.72 10.93
C VAL A 69 -8.27 4.97 9.63
N LEU A 70 -8.31 6.24 9.23
CA LEU A 70 -8.93 6.72 8.00
C LEU A 70 -7.83 7.18 7.03
N ILE A 71 -7.94 6.78 5.77
CA ILE A 71 -6.97 7.16 4.73
C ILE A 71 -7.58 8.21 3.82
N ASP A 72 -6.84 9.31 3.66
CA ASP A 72 -7.14 10.42 2.78
C ASP A 72 -6.07 10.47 1.68
N THR A 73 -6.48 10.23 0.44
CA THR A 73 -5.58 10.16 -0.72
C THR A 73 -5.87 11.31 -1.67
N ALA A 74 -4.97 11.56 -2.61
CA ALA A 74 -5.12 12.66 -3.57
C ALA A 74 -6.12 12.40 -4.73
N ASP A 75 -7.17 11.60 -4.48
CA ASP A 75 -8.24 11.24 -5.44
C ASP A 75 -9.63 11.76 -5.03
#